data_AF-A0A858QW88-F1
#
_entry.id   AF-A0A858QW88-F1
#
_cell.length_a   1.000
_cell.length_b   1.000
_cell.length_c   1.000
_cell.angle_alpha   90.00
_cell.angle_beta   90.00
_cell.angle_gamma   90.00
#
_symmetry.space_group_name_H-M   'P 1'
#
loop_
_entity.id
_entity.type
_entity.pdbx_description
1 polymer ?
#
loop_
_entity_poly.entity_id
_entity_poly.type
_entity_poly.pdbx_seq_one_letter_code
_entity_poly.pdbx_strand_id
1 'polypeptide(L)'
;MEDLVLCRDIHKTRIVFYWETECCRKSSPLFANKELACEWWRMMSQRQYKGEERRISTFDRRKNSTKRDHMILEGHQLTKRGRRSTDRRPLLSYNNARVKLESIQARLAERNQSDIVQE
;
A
#
# COMPACT_ATOMS: atom_id res chain seq x y z
N MET A 1 5.41 10.03 14.79
CA MET A 1 4.93 8.76 14.20
C MET A 1 5.83 8.56 13.01
N GLU A 2 6.64 7.50 12.98
CA GLU A 2 7.53 7.28 11.84
C GLU A 2 6.70 7.18 10.55
N ASP A 3 7.15 7.85 9.50
CA ASP A 3 6.45 7.83 8.22
C ASP A 3 6.64 6.45 7.59
N LEU A 4 5.53 5.70 7.53
CA LEU A 4 5.47 4.38 6.96
C LEU A 4 5.14 4.47 5.48
N VAL A 5 5.89 3.71 4.69
CA VAL A 5 5.82 3.70 3.25
C VAL A 5 5.36 2.33 2.77
N LEU A 6 4.35 2.30 1.90
CA LEU A 6 3.84 1.05 1.33
C LEU A 6 4.69 0.64 0.12
N CYS A 7 5.31 -0.52 0.22
CA CYS A 7 6.18 -1.09 -0.80
C CYS A 7 5.50 -2.28 -1.48
N ARG A 8 5.69 -2.39 -2.81
CA ARG A 8 5.33 -3.57 -3.61
C ARG A 8 6.62 -4.24 -4.09
N ASP A 9 6.72 -5.53 -3.85
CA ASP A 9 7.90 -6.32 -4.23
C ASP A 9 7.49 -7.68 -4.81
N ILE A 10 8.47 -8.38 -5.39
CA ILE A 10 8.35 -9.79 -5.76
C ILE A 10 9.17 -10.62 -4.78
N HIS A 11 8.51 -11.55 -4.11
CA HIS A 11 9.13 -12.51 -3.20
C HIS A 11 8.69 -13.92 -3.59
N LYS A 12 9.66 -14.82 -3.84
CA LYS A 12 9.42 -16.21 -4.27
C LYS A 12 8.35 -16.28 -5.38
N THR A 13 8.60 -15.54 -6.47
CA THR A 13 7.75 -15.42 -7.68
C THR A 13 6.34 -14.84 -7.48
N ARG A 14 6.02 -14.32 -6.30
CA ARG A 14 4.71 -13.70 -6.03
C ARG A 14 4.84 -12.23 -5.71
N ILE A 15 3.85 -11.44 -6.14
CA ILE A 15 3.74 -10.04 -5.74
C ILE A 15 3.35 -10.02 -4.27
N VAL A 16 4.08 -9.23 -3.49
CA VAL A 16 3.83 -9.01 -2.06
C VAL A 16 3.82 -7.52 -1.75
N PHE A 17 3.08 -7.16 -0.71
CA PHE A 17 2.98 -5.81 -0.18
C PHE A 17 3.48 -5.80 1.25
N TYR A 18 4.21 -4.77 1.65
CA TYR A 18 4.65 -4.59 3.03
C TYR A 18 4.95 -3.12 3.32
N TRP A 19 5.22 -2.82 4.57
CA TRP A 19 5.50 -1.47 5.06
C TRP A 19 6.95 -1.35 5.53
N GLU A 20 7.61 -0.29 5.09
CA GLU A 20 8.94 0.13 5.51
C GLU A 20 8.88 1.49 6.18
N THR A 21 9.81 1.78 7.09
CA THR A 21 10.08 3.14 7.57
C THR A 21 10.99 3.87 6.58
N GLU A 22 11.13 5.18 6.75
CA GLU A 22 12.06 6.01 5.97
C GLU A 22 13.51 5.49 6.00
N CYS A 23 13.92 4.78 7.06
CA CYS A 23 15.25 4.16 7.15
C CYS A 23 15.35 2.80 6.42
N CYS A 24 14.45 2.50 5.50
CA CYS A 24 14.37 1.23 4.77
C CYS A 24 14.23 0.00 5.70
N ARG A 25 13.72 0.18 6.91
CA ARG A 25 13.51 -0.93 7.85
C ARG A 25 12.10 -1.48 7.71
N LYS A 26 12.02 -2.77 7.39
CA LYS A 26 10.74 -3.48 7.30
C LYS A 26 10.03 -3.46 8.65
N SER A 27 8.82 -2.91 8.66
CA SER A 27 7.98 -2.74 9.86
C SER A 27 6.77 -3.65 9.90
N SER A 28 6.47 -4.36 8.80
CA SER A 28 5.34 -5.28 8.74
C SER A 28 5.65 -6.62 8.04
N PRO A 29 4.79 -7.64 8.25
CA PRO A 29 4.82 -8.89 7.49
C PRO A 29 4.62 -8.68 5.98
N LEU A 30 4.81 -9.76 5.20
CA LEU A 30 4.46 -9.78 3.78
C LEU A 30 2.96 -10.07 3.62
N PHE A 31 2.28 -9.23 2.84
CA PHE A 31 0.87 -9.37 2.51
C PHE A 31 0.68 -9.76 1.05
N ALA A 32 -0.30 -10.63 0.78
CA ALA A 32 -0.61 -11.09 -0.57
C ALA A 32 -1.31 -10.03 -1.42
N ASN A 33 -1.99 -9.07 -0.80
CA ASN A 33 -2.70 -7.99 -1.50
C ASN A 33 -2.57 -6.65 -0.75
N LYS A 34 -2.93 -5.57 -1.44
CA LYS A 34 -2.82 -4.21 -0.92
C LYS A 34 -3.82 -3.95 0.22
N GLU A 35 -4.99 -4.58 0.16
CA GLU A 35 -6.08 -4.43 1.11
C GLU A 35 -5.65 -4.86 2.52
N LEU A 36 -5.04 -6.05 2.62
CA LEU A 36 -4.50 -6.61 3.88
C LEU A 36 -3.40 -5.71 4.46
N ALA A 37 -2.49 -5.23 3.61
CA ALA A 37 -1.44 -4.30 4.05
C ALA A 37 -2.06 -3.00 4.61
N CYS A 38 -3.11 -2.48 3.97
CA CYS A 38 -3.81 -1.29 4.46
C CYS A 38 -4.57 -1.56 5.77
N GLU A 39 -5.15 -2.74 5.97
CA GLU A 39 -5.79 -3.12 7.23
C GLU A 39 -4.80 -3.19 8.38
N TRP A 40 -3.65 -3.83 8.16
CA TRP A 40 -2.57 -3.86 9.14
C TRP A 40 -2.15 -2.45 9.57
N TRP A 41 -1.97 -1.54 8.61
CA TRP A 41 -1.61 -0.15 8.91
C TRP A 41 -2.66 0.55 9.77
N ARG A 42 -3.95 0.41 9.43
CA ARG A 42 -5.03 0.98 10.25
C ARG A 42 -5.01 0.43 11.68
N MET A 43 -4.84 -0.88 11.83
CA MET A 43 -4.75 -1.52 13.15
C MET A 43 -3.57 -0.99 13.95
N MET A 44 -2.40 -0.86 13.33
CA MET A 44 -1.20 -0.36 14.00
C MET A 44 -1.31 1.12 14.37
N SER A 45 -1.82 1.96 13.46
CA SER A 45 -2.08 3.38 13.77
C SER A 45 -3.05 3.54 14.94
N GLN A 46 -4.07 2.69 15.02
CA GLN A 46 -5.01 2.71 16.15
C GLN A 46 -4.35 2.24 17.45
N ARG A 47 -3.56 1.17 17.42
CA ARG A 47 -2.82 0.68 18.60
C ARG A 47 -1.82 1.69 19.15
N GLN A 48 -1.22 2.50 18.28
CA GLN A 48 -0.26 3.53 18.67
C GLN A 48 -0.92 4.85 19.10
N TYR A 49 -2.23 5.00 18.91
CA TYR A 49 -2.97 6.19 19.32
C TYR A 49 -3.13 6.21 20.84
N LYS A 50 -2.51 7.20 21.50
CA LYS A 50 -2.52 7.35 22.97
C LYS A 50 -3.66 8.21 23.52
N GLY A 51 -4.52 8.76 22.66
CA GLY A 51 -5.65 9.60 23.07
C GLY A 51 -6.94 8.80 23.30
N GLU A 52 -7.95 9.45 23.86
CA GLU A 52 -9.32 8.91 23.87
C GLU A 52 -9.84 8.82 22.44
N GLU A 53 -9.84 7.61 21.90
CA GLU A 53 -10.44 7.33 20.61
C GLU A 53 -11.96 7.47 20.75
N ARG A 54 -12.51 8.56 20.20
CA ARG A 54 -13.96 8.85 20.24
C ARG A 54 -14.82 7.80 19.52
N ARG A 55 -14.24 6.86 18.78
CA ARG A 55 -14.95 5.83 18.02
C ARG A 55 -14.46 4.44 18.37
N ILE A 56 -15.37 3.65 18.93
CA ILE A 56 -15.14 2.26 19.35
C ILE A 56 -14.92 1.32 18.14
N SER A 57 -15.44 1.66 16.97
CA SER A 57 -15.41 0.81 15.77
C SER A 57 -14.20 1.06 14.87
N THR A 58 -13.53 -0.02 14.47
CA THR A 58 -12.51 -0.05 13.41
C THR A 58 -13.13 0.01 12.01
N PHE A 59 -14.41 -0.36 11.89
CA PHE A 59 -15.17 -0.33 10.65
C PHE A 59 -15.59 1.10 10.32
N ASP A 60 -15.08 1.63 9.20
CA ASP A 60 -15.46 2.93 8.69
C ASP A 60 -16.75 2.82 7.85
N ARG A 61 -17.88 3.23 8.44
CA ARG A 61 -19.18 3.28 7.77
C ARG A 61 -19.20 4.22 6.56
N ARG A 62 -18.20 5.11 6.42
CA ARG A 62 -18.05 6.05 5.30
C ARG A 62 -17.36 5.43 4.09
N LYS A 63 -16.81 4.21 4.19
CA LYS A 63 -16.20 3.50 3.05
C LYS A 63 -17.20 3.10 1.96
N ASN A 64 -18.51 3.14 2.26
CA ASN A 64 -19.55 2.82 1.30
C ASN A 64 -19.54 3.88 0.17
N SER A 65 -18.84 3.59 -0.92
CA SER A 65 -18.61 4.53 -2.04
C SER A 65 -19.92 4.97 -2.65
N THR A 66 -20.86 4.03 -2.82
CA THR A 66 -22.19 4.26 -3.38
C THR A 66 -22.94 5.38 -2.66
N LYS A 67 -22.93 5.37 -1.32
CA LYS A 67 -23.61 6.40 -0.52
C LYS A 67 -22.90 7.76 -0.61
N ARG A 68 -21.59 7.76 -0.84
CA ARG A 68 -20.78 8.97 -0.97
C ARG A 68 -20.97 9.62 -2.34
N ASP A 69 -21.00 8.81 -3.39
CA ASP A 69 -21.22 9.26 -4.76
C ASP A 69 -22.61 9.89 -4.87
N HIS A 70 -23.62 9.31 -4.22
CA HIS A 70 -24.96 9.87 -4.11
C HIS A 70 -24.98 11.25 -3.39
N MET A 71 -24.29 11.38 -2.25
CA MET A 71 -24.22 12.65 -1.52
C MET A 71 -23.46 13.76 -2.29
N ILE A 72 -22.48 13.39 -3.13
CA ILE A 72 -21.77 14.35 -3.99
C ILE A 72 -22.69 14.83 -5.12
N LEU A 73 -23.46 13.91 -5.72
CA LEU A 73 -24.49 14.23 -6.71
C LEU A 73 -25.57 15.17 -6.17
N GLU A 74 -25.91 15.03 -4.89
CA GLU A 74 -26.88 15.90 -4.19
C GLU A 74 -26.29 17.24 -3.69
N GLY A 75 -25.05 17.56 -4.04
CA GLY A 75 -24.44 18.88 -3.75
C GLY A 75 -23.96 19.08 -2.32
N HIS A 76 -23.91 18.03 -1.49
CA HIS A 76 -23.39 18.14 -0.13
C HIS A 76 -21.86 18.29 -0.12
N GLN A 77 -21.36 19.43 0.37
CA GLN A 77 -19.92 19.63 0.58
C GLN A 77 -19.41 18.75 1.73
N LEU A 78 -18.65 17.72 1.39
CA LEU A 78 -17.94 16.88 2.35
C LEU A 78 -16.79 17.68 2.98
N THR A 79 -17.02 18.29 4.15
CA THR A 79 -15.99 19.00 4.90
C THR A 79 -14.81 18.08 5.23
N LYS A 80 -13.58 18.53 4.97
CA LYS A 80 -12.34 17.76 5.22
C LYS A 80 -11.94 17.68 6.71
N ARG A 81 -12.58 18.46 7.59
CA ARG A 81 -12.30 18.47 9.04
C ARG A 81 -12.78 17.18 9.72
N GLY A 82 -11.97 16.63 10.62
CA GLY A 82 -12.31 15.42 11.39
C GLY A 82 -12.15 14.08 10.64
N ARG A 83 -11.37 14.06 9.55
CA ARG A 83 -10.92 12.81 8.91
C ARG A 83 -9.68 12.27 9.64
N ARG A 84 -9.62 10.95 9.81
CA ARG A 84 -8.42 10.28 10.34
C ARG A 84 -7.31 10.36 9.28
N SER A 85 -6.06 10.41 9.72
CA SER A 85 -4.90 10.18 8.83
C SER A 85 -5.05 8.86 8.08
N THR A 86 -5.68 7.85 8.69
CA THR A 86 -5.98 6.53 8.13
C THR A 86 -7.14 6.47 7.14
N ASP A 87 -7.91 7.54 6.97
CA ASP A 87 -9.00 7.62 5.99
C ASP A 87 -8.47 7.81 4.56
N ARG A 88 -7.26 8.37 4.42
CA ARG A 88 -6.57 8.36 3.12
C ARG A 88 -5.94 7.00 2.91
N ARG A 89 -6.28 6.35 1.80
CA ARG A 89 -5.57 5.15 1.37
C ARG A 89 -4.10 5.54 1.17
N PRO A 90 -3.16 4.83 1.78
CA PRO A 90 -1.76 5.07 1.55
C PRO A 90 -1.45 4.84 0.07
N LEU A 91 -0.73 5.80 -0.50
CA LEU A 91 -0.22 5.70 -1.85
C LEU A 91 0.90 4.66 -1.85
N LEU A 92 1.01 3.93 -2.95
CA LEU A 92 2.15 3.04 -3.15
C LEU A 92 3.34 3.95 -3.47
N SER A 93 4.35 4.01 -2.62
CA SER A 93 5.50 4.89 -2.88
C SER A 93 6.61 4.18 -3.64
N TYR A 94 6.82 2.88 -3.41
CA TYR A 94 7.89 2.13 -4.08
C TYR A 94 7.38 0.83 -4.72
N ASN A 95 7.77 0.61 -5.97
CA ASN A 95 7.45 -0.56 -6.77
C ASN A 95 8.72 -1.32 -7.18
N ASN A 96 9.35 -1.99 -6.22
CA ASN A 96 10.57 -2.78 -6.42
C ASN A 96 10.33 -3.98 -7.35
N ALA A 97 9.08 -4.42 -7.49
CA ALA A 97 8.70 -5.45 -8.44
C ALA A 97 9.03 -5.06 -9.89
N ARG A 98 8.85 -3.78 -10.27
CA ARG A 98 9.12 -3.34 -11.65
C ARG A 98 10.62 -3.39 -11.97
N VAL A 99 11.45 -2.89 -11.05
CA VAL A 99 12.91 -2.90 -11.17
C VAL A 99 13.46 -4.32 -11.26
N LYS A 100 12.92 -5.24 -10.44
CA LYS A 100 13.30 -6.66 -10.49
C LYS A 100 12.89 -7.34 -11.80
N LEU A 101 11.73 -7.01 -12.36
CA LEU A 101 11.31 -7.55 -13.65
C LEU A 101 12.18 -7.02 -14.80
N GLU A 102 12.48 -5.72 -14.80
CA GLU A 102 13.36 -5.10 -15.79
C GLU A 102 14.76 -5.73 -15.77
N SER A 103 15.33 -5.97 -14.59
CA SER A 103 16.63 -6.65 -14.47
C SER A 103 16.61 -8.13 -14.89
N ILE A 104 15.51 -8.85 -14.64
CA ILE A 104 15.35 -10.24 -15.13
C ILE A 104 15.24 -10.26 -16.66
N GLN A 105 14.47 -9.34 -17.25
CA GLN A 105 14.33 -9.22 -18.71
C GLN A 105 15.66 -8.88 -19.37
N ALA A 106 16.43 -7.96 -18.79
CA ALA A 106 17.77 -7.62 -19.29
C ALA A 106 18.71 -8.85 -19.30
N ARG A 107 18.76 -9.62 -18.21
CA ARG A 107 19.58 -10.85 -18.15
C ARG A 107 19.13 -11.93 -19.15
N LEU A 108 17.84 -12.04 -19.41
CA LEU A 108 17.32 -12.99 -20.42
C LEU A 108 17.69 -12.56 -21.84
N ALA A 109 17.64 -11.26 -22.13
CA ALA A 109 18.07 -10.72 -23.43
C ALA A 109 19.55 -10.97 -23.68
N GLU A 110 20.43 -10.71 -22.70
CA GLU A 110 21.87 -10.97 -22.79
C GLU A 110 22.19 -12.45 -23.06
N ARG A 111 21.42 -13.37 -22.44
CA ARG A 111 21.57 -14.81 -22.61
C ARG A 111 21.16 -15.26 -24.02
N ASN A 112 20.02 -14.77 -24.52
CA ASN A 112 19.59 -15.06 -25.88
C ASN A 112 20.56 -14.48 -26.93
N GLN A 113 21.18 -13.33 -26.66
CA GLN A 113 22.19 -12.75 -27.56
C GLN A 113 23.48 -13.58 -27.63
N SER A 114 23.87 -14.23 -26.54
CA SER A 114 25.08 -15.05 -26.49
C SER A 114 24.89 -16.41 -27.17
N ASP A 115 23.68 -16.96 -27.13
CA ASP A 115 23.34 -18.22 -27.82
C ASP A 115 23.24 -18.05 -29.36
N ILE A 116 22.91 -16.85 -29.87
CA ILE A 116 22.81 -16.55 -31.31
C ILE A 116 24.18 -16.35 -31.98
N VAL A 117 25.23 -16.01 -31.22
CA VAL A 117 26.57 -15.68 -31.76
C VAL A 117 27.48 -16.93 -31.85
N GLN A 118 27.02 -18.09 -31.37
CA GLN A 118 27.78 -19.34 -31.39
C GLN A 118 27.37 -20.34 -32.50
N GLU A 119 26.50 -19.95 -33.43
CA GLU A 119 26.24 -20.67 -34.70
C GLU A 119 26.94 -20.00 -35.89
#